data_AF-A0A3D4NCE4-F1
#
_entry.id   AF-A0A3D4NCE4-F1
#
_cell.length_a   1.000
_cell.length_b   1.000
_cell.length_c   1.000
_cell.angle_alpha   90.00
_cell.angle_beta   90.00
_cell.angle_gamma   90.00
#
_symmetry.space_group_name_H-M   'P 1'
#
loop_
_entity.id
_entity.type
_entity.pdbx_description
1 polymer ?
#
loop_
_entity_poly.entity_id
_entity_poly.type
_entity_poly.pdbx_seq_one_letter_code
_entity_poly.pdbx_strand_id
1 'polypeptide(L)'
;MTEKIRMNYAAVEDMAKHLQMVEQQLRQTAQNAQRWAQTMQNSALQGPPGESFAQALGVFSQKVNKLAEAFHEEHSDVRKSMAEMQRADTTAGQNF
;
A
#
# COMPACT_ATOMS: atom_id res chain seq x y z
N MET A 1 -11.31 -32.80 -18.32
CA MET A 1 -11.44 -31.38 -18.68
C MET A 1 -11.00 -30.58 -17.48
N THR A 2 -9.72 -30.17 -17.44
CA THR A 2 -9.21 -29.27 -16.40
C THR A 2 -10.00 -27.97 -16.53
N GLU A 3 -10.78 -27.60 -15.51
CA GLU A 3 -11.38 -26.27 -15.46
C GLU A 3 -10.24 -25.28 -15.65
N LYS A 4 -10.22 -24.60 -16.80
CA LYS A 4 -9.25 -23.52 -17.05
C LYS A 4 -9.55 -22.48 -15.99
N ILE A 5 -8.73 -22.40 -14.94
CA ILE A 5 -8.73 -21.29 -14.01
C ILE A 5 -8.42 -20.05 -14.85
N ARG A 6 -9.47 -19.32 -15.25
CA ARG A 6 -9.35 -18.07 -15.99
C ARG A 6 -9.37 -16.94 -14.98
N MET A 7 -8.39 -16.05 -15.08
CA MET A 7 -8.34 -14.89 -14.22
C MET A 7 -9.51 -13.94 -14.54
N ASN A 8 -10.22 -13.47 -13.51
CA ASN A 8 -11.16 -12.38 -13.68
C ASN A 8 -10.38 -11.06 -13.72
N TYR A 9 -9.94 -10.67 -14.91
CA TYR A 9 -9.11 -9.49 -15.13
C TYR A 9 -9.71 -8.20 -14.55
N ALA A 10 -11.03 -8.01 -14.66
CA ALA A 10 -11.70 -6.83 -14.12
C ALA A 10 -11.62 -6.78 -12.59
N ALA A 11 -11.93 -7.89 -11.91
CA ALA A 11 -11.85 -7.94 -10.45
C ALA A 11 -10.42 -7.75 -9.92
N VAL A 12 -9.43 -8.30 -10.63
CA VAL A 12 -8.01 -8.16 -10.26
C VAL A 12 -7.50 -6.74 -10.52
N GLU A 13 -7.97 -6.08 -11.59
CA GLU A 13 -7.66 -4.66 -11.83
C GLU A 13 -8.26 -3.74 -10.76
N ASP A 14 -9.51 -3.99 -10.36
CA ASP A 14 -10.16 -3.24 -9.28
C ASP A 14 -9.46 -3.44 -7.94
N MET A 15 -9.02 -4.68 -7.65
CA MET A 15 -8.20 -4.97 -6.47
C MET A 15 -6.88 -4.20 -6.51
N ALA A 16 -6.17 -4.20 -7.66
CA ALA A 16 -4.93 -3.45 -7.81
C ALA A 16 -5.14 -1.94 -7.55
N LYS A 17 -6.21 -1.34 -8.10
CA LYS A 17 -6.57 0.07 -7.85
C LYS A 17 -6.85 0.33 -6.36
N HIS A 18 -7.56 -0.59 -5.71
CA HIS A 18 -7.88 -0.46 -4.30
C HIS A 18 -6.62 -0.51 -3.41
N LEU A 19 -5.72 -1.46 -3.67
CA LEU A 19 -4.44 -1.58 -2.96
C LEU A 19 -3.60 -0.30 -3.11
N GLN A 20 -3.51 0.25 -4.33
CA GLN A 20 -2.82 1.51 -4.59
C GLN A 20 -3.45 2.70 -3.84
N MET A 21 -4.78 2.78 -3.79
CA MET A 21 -5.47 3.82 -3.05
C MET A 21 -5.17 3.74 -1.55
N VAL A 22 -5.20 2.53 -0.97
CA VAL A 22 -4.90 2.31 0.45
C VAL A 22 -3.43 2.65 0.75
N GLU A 23 -2.48 2.26 -0.10
CA GLU A 23 -1.07 2.67 0.01
C GLU A 23 -0.95 4.20 0.14
N GLN A 24 -1.60 4.94 -0.76
CA GLN A 24 -1.54 6.40 -0.78
C GLN A 24 -2.12 7.01 0.51
N GLN A 25 -3.26 6.49 0.99
CA GLN A 25 -3.89 6.95 2.23
C GLN A 25 -3.00 6.69 3.45
N LEU A 26 -2.32 5.54 3.51
CA LEU A 26 -1.39 5.20 4.59
C LEU A 26 -0.17 6.14 4.57
N ARG A 27 0.42 6.39 3.40
CA ARG A 27 1.54 7.35 3.27
C ARG A 27 1.11 8.76 3.70
N GLN A 28 -0.08 9.20 3.31
CA GLN A 28 -0.62 10.49 3.73
C GLN A 28 -0.80 10.57 5.24
N THR A 29 -1.28 9.49 5.86
CA THR A 29 -1.46 9.37 7.31
C THR A 29 -0.12 9.47 8.04
N ALA A 30 0.91 8.75 7.57
CA ALA A 30 2.25 8.79 8.14
C ALA A 30 2.89 10.19 8.07
N GLN A 31 2.68 10.92 6.97
CA GLN A 31 3.13 12.31 6.80
C GLN A 31 2.38 13.28 7.72
N ASN A 32 1.07 13.08 7.90
CA ASN A 32 0.27 13.91 8.82
C ASN A 32 0.73 13.72 10.26
N ALA A 33 1.00 12.48 10.67
CA ALA A 33 1.55 12.17 11.99
C ALA A 33 2.89 12.89 12.24
N GLN A 34 3.80 12.90 11.26
CA GLN A 34 5.06 13.64 11.39
C GLN A 34 4.85 15.15 11.51
N ARG A 35 3.92 15.72 10.73
CA ARG A 35 3.56 17.15 10.84
C ARG A 35 3.02 17.48 12.23
N TRP A 36 2.11 16.67 12.77
CA TRP A 36 1.57 16.88 14.11
C TRP A 36 2.61 16.74 15.20
N ALA A 37 3.54 15.78 15.09
CA ALA A 37 4.65 15.63 16.01
C ALA A 37 5.49 16.91 16.09
N GLN A 38 5.85 17.48 14.93
CA GLN A 38 6.61 18.73 14.84
C GLN A 38 5.83 19.93 15.40
N THR A 39 4.53 20.04 15.08
CA THR A 39 3.70 21.15 15.59
C THR A 39 3.56 21.08 17.12
N MET A 40 3.34 19.89 17.68
CA MET A 40 3.16 19.73 19.13
C MET A 40 4.45 19.97 19.89
N GLN A 41 5.59 19.49 19.39
CA GLN A 41 6.89 19.70 20.01
C GLN A 41 7.34 21.17 20.01
N ASN A 42 7.02 21.92 18.94
CA ASN A 42 7.45 23.31 18.78
C ASN A 42 6.46 24.35 19.30
N SER A 43 5.21 23.97 19.56
CA SER A 43 4.14 24.94 19.89
C SER A 43 3.38 24.56 21.16
N ALA A 44 2.49 23.56 21.08
CA ALA A 44 1.44 23.35 22.09
C ALA A 44 1.85 22.52 23.31
N LEU A 45 2.86 21.66 23.19
CA LEU A 45 3.31 20.76 24.27
C LEU A 45 4.83 20.86 24.40
N GLN A 46 5.34 22.00 24.88
CA GLN A 46 6.79 22.11 25.12
C GLN A 46 7.20 21.31 26.35
N GLY A 47 8.36 20.63 26.26
CA GLY A 47 8.91 19.79 27.33
C GLY A 47 8.50 18.31 27.27
N PRO A 48 8.63 17.56 28.37
CA PRO A 48 8.54 16.10 28.38
C PRO A 48 7.27 15.49 27.77
N PRO A 49 6.07 16.11 27.89
CA PRO A 49 4.86 15.60 27.24
C PRO A 49 4.92 15.67 25.71
N GLY A 50 5.45 16.76 25.14
CA GLY A 50 5.56 16.88 23.67
C GLY A 50 6.64 15.99 23.09
N GLU A 51 7.75 15.80 23.82
CA GLU A 51 8.77 14.83 23.44
C GLU A 51 8.20 13.41 23.40
N SER A 52 7.45 13.02 24.43
CA SER A 52 6.79 11.71 24.49
C SER A 52 5.75 11.54 23.37
N PHE A 53 4.97 12.58 23.08
CA PHE A 53 3.99 12.58 22.00
C PHE A 53 4.65 12.49 20.61
N ALA A 54 5.70 13.27 20.38
CA ALA A 54 6.46 13.24 19.13
C ALA A 54 7.12 11.88 18.92
N GLN A 55 7.66 11.27 19.99
CA GLN A 55 8.22 9.92 19.94
C GLN A 55 7.16 8.88 19.59
N ALA A 56 5.99 8.94 20.22
CA ALA A 56 4.87 8.03 19.94
C ALA A 56 4.40 8.14 18.48
N LEU A 57 4.27 9.37 17.95
CA LEU A 57 3.92 9.61 16.55
C LEU A 57 5.03 9.18 15.57
N GLY A 58 6.30 9.25 15.97
CA GLY A 58 7.42 8.71 15.21
C GLY A 58 7.30 7.19 15.03
N VAL A 59 7.05 6.45 16.12
CA VAL A 59 6.84 5.00 16.08
C VAL A 59 5.60 4.64 15.27
N PHE A 60 4.50 5.39 15.45
CA PHE A 60 3.29 5.21 14.65
C PHE A 60 3.56 5.41 13.15
N SER A 61 4.20 6.51 12.77
CA SER A 61 4.55 6.83 11.38
C SER A 61 5.41 5.72 10.76
N GLN A 62 6.40 5.19 11.49
CA GLN A 62 7.21 4.07 11.03
C GLN A 62 6.37 2.80 10.77
N LYS A 63 5.46 2.44 11.67
CA LYS A 63 4.59 1.26 11.51
C LYS A 63 3.61 1.43 10.35
N VAL A 64 3.04 2.63 10.17
CA VAL A 64 2.15 2.93 9.05
C VAL A 64 2.89 2.89 7.72
N ASN A 65 4.13 3.38 7.65
CA ASN A 65 4.95 3.27 6.44
C ASN A 65 5.24 1.81 6.08
N LYS A 66 5.55 0.94 7.05
CA LYS A 66 5.71 -0.50 6.81
C LYS A 66 4.42 -1.14 6.27
N LEU A 67 3.26 -0.72 6.79
CA LEU A 67 1.99 -1.19 6.25
C LEU A 67 1.78 -0.71 4.81
N ALA A 68 2.10 0.54 4.51
CA ALA A 68 2.02 1.07 3.14
C ALA A 68 2.94 0.29 2.18
N GLU A 69 4.15 -0.07 2.61
CA GLU A 69 5.07 -0.91 1.84
C GLU A 69 4.47 -2.30 1.53
N ALA A 70 3.80 -2.93 2.49
CA ALA A 70 3.12 -4.21 2.25
C ALA A 70 1.98 -4.09 1.21
N PHE A 71 1.19 -3.02 1.27
CA PHE A 71 0.16 -2.75 0.26
C PHE A 71 0.75 -2.46 -1.13
N HIS A 72 1.92 -1.82 -1.17
CA HIS A 72 2.65 -1.57 -2.40
C HIS A 72 3.17 -2.88 -3.03
N GLU A 73 3.72 -3.77 -2.20
CA GLU A 73 4.20 -5.10 -2.62
C GLU A 73 3.05 -5.94 -3.19
N GLU A 74 1.94 -6.04 -2.47
CA GLU A 74 0.74 -6.74 -2.95
C GLU A 74 0.20 -6.14 -4.26
N HIS A 75 0.11 -4.81 -4.38
CA HIS A 75 -0.27 -4.17 -5.64
C HIS A 75 0.67 -4.56 -6.79
N SER A 76 1.98 -4.59 -6.55
CA SER A 76 2.99 -4.96 -7.53
C SER A 76 2.82 -6.42 -7.98
N ASP A 77 2.62 -7.34 -7.04
CA ASP A 77 2.50 -8.76 -7.32
C ASP A 77 1.20 -9.11 -8.05
N VAL A 78 0.11 -8.42 -7.70
CA VAL A 78 -1.16 -8.49 -8.43
C VAL A 78 -0.98 -8.05 -9.89
N ARG A 79 -0.28 -6.93 -10.13
CA ARG A 79 0.00 -6.42 -11.48
C ARG A 79 0.90 -7.36 -12.29
N LYS A 80 1.93 -7.93 -11.66
CA LYS A 80 2.81 -8.94 -12.31
C LYS A 80 2.02 -10.18 -12.69
N SER A 81 1.26 -10.74 -11.76
CA SER A 81 0.42 -11.93 -11.98
C SER A 81 -0.57 -11.73 -13.12
N MET A 82 -1.18 -10.54 -13.20
CA MET A 82 -2.05 -10.15 -14.31
C MET A 82 -1.33 -10.17 -15.66
N ALA A 83 -0.14 -9.58 -15.74
CA ALA A 83 0.65 -9.52 -16.96
C ALA A 83 1.13 -10.93 -17.40
N GLU A 84 1.51 -11.78 -16.45
CA GLU A 84 1.90 -13.17 -16.72
C GLU A 84 0.74 -13.99 -17.26
N MET A 85 -0.44 -13.89 -16.66
CA MET A 85 -1.65 -14.57 -17.14
C MET A 85 -2.06 -14.09 -18.53
N GLN A 86 -2.01 -12.77 -18.80
CA GLN A 86 -2.31 -12.24 -20.14
C GLN A 86 -1.34 -12.76 -21.21
N ARG A 87 -0.05 -12.86 -20.88
CA ARG A 87 0.95 -13.44 -21.78
C ARG A 87 0.68 -14.92 -22.03
N ALA A 88 0.40 -15.69 -20.97
CA ALA A 88 0.08 -17.11 -21.09
C ALA A 88 -1.17 -17.34 -21.96
N ASP A 89 -2.23 -16.55 -21.76
CA ASP A 89 -3.45 -16.61 -22.58
C ASP A 89 -3.16 -16.28 -24.05
N THR A 90 -2.32 -15.28 -24.32
CA THR A 90 -1.94 -14.88 -25.69
C THR A 90 -1.11 -15.95 -26.39
N THR A 91 -0.10 -16.52 -25.71
CA THR A 91 0.74 -17.61 -26.25
C THR A 91 -0.08 -18.88 -26.45
N ALA A 92 -1.00 -19.21 -25.54
CA ALA A 92 -1.90 -20.34 -25.72
C ALA A 92 -2.83 -20.16 -26.92
N GLY A 93 -3.31 -18.93 -27.18
CA GLY A 93 -4.14 -18.61 -28.33
C GLY A 93 -3.42 -18.65 -29.69
N GLN A 94 -2.09 -18.52 -29.72
CA GLN A 94 -1.29 -18.61 -30.96
C GLN A 94 -0.95 -20.04 -31.38
N ASN A 95 -1.08 -21.01 -30.48
CA ASN A 95 -0.74 -22.42 -30.71
C ASN A 95 -1.95 -23.30 -31.13
N PHE A 96 -3.07 -22.66 -31.48
CA PHE A 96 -4.27 -23.28 -32.08
C PHE A 96 -4.62 -22.55 -33.38
#